data_AF-A0A2V4C0B1-F1
#
_entry.id   AF-A0A2V4C0B1-F1
#
_cell.length_a   1.000
_cell.length_b   1.000
_cell.length_c   1.000
_cell.angle_alpha   90.00
_cell.angle_beta   90.00
_cell.angle_gamma   90.00
#
_symmetry.space_group_name_H-M   'P 1'
#
loop_
_entity.id
_entity.type
_entity.pdbx_description
1 polymer ?
#
loop_
_entity_poly.entity_id
_entity_poly.type
_entity_poly.pdbx_seq_one_letter_code
_entity_poly.pdbx_strand_id
1 'polypeptide(L)'
;MGIIYQASNIHWNYFLAIESDFEKISRYVEFSEANNSTFSIELARIIMAGTQEIDGLMKKLCKLIRPGSDPQNIKHYRDIIKQDLPIITEEIVQIPRFGMSSVPWLNWQSNDDNNSPDWWIANNNIKHNRTENFEQANLKNAYNCVGALLMITLYYYKYKIESEQNQPINWQELTSMLKPKATLFTLRDDYYYEPGTWAGIEW
;
A
#
# COMPACT_ATOMS: atom_id res chain seq x y z
N MET A 1 -22.86 12.23 27.24
CA MET A 1 -21.56 12.28 26.55
C MET A 1 -21.52 11.06 25.66
N GLY A 2 -21.82 11.22 24.36
CA GLY A 2 -21.95 10.11 23.42
C GLY A 2 -20.82 10.17 22.41
N ILE A 3 -20.23 9.03 22.10
CA ILE A 3 -19.33 8.90 20.94
C ILE A 3 -20.25 8.73 19.73
N ILE A 4 -20.18 9.66 18.77
CA ILE A 4 -20.89 9.56 17.50
C ILE A 4 -19.89 9.01 16.48
N TYR A 5 -20.21 7.87 15.88
CA TYR A 5 -19.38 7.25 14.86
C TYR A 5 -19.85 7.66 13.47
N GLN A 6 -18.90 7.94 12.58
CA GLN A 6 -19.12 8.09 11.15
C GLN A 6 -18.30 7.05 10.39
N ALA A 7 -18.65 6.79 9.13
CA ALA A 7 -17.90 5.88 8.29
C ALA A 7 -16.46 6.39 8.10
N SER A 8 -15.48 5.57 8.49
CA SER A 8 -14.06 5.87 8.34
C SER A 8 -13.43 5.05 7.22
N ASN A 9 -12.41 5.61 6.57
CA ASN A 9 -11.60 4.90 5.58
C ASN A 9 -10.65 3.90 6.27
N ILE A 10 -11.18 2.73 6.66
CA ILE A 10 -10.45 1.75 7.48
C ILE A 10 -9.14 1.27 6.84
N HIS A 11 -9.14 1.03 5.53
CA HIS A 11 -7.97 0.53 4.79
C HIS A 11 -6.90 1.60 4.67
N TRP A 12 -7.32 2.86 4.48
CA TRP A 12 -6.42 4.00 4.50
C TRP A 12 -5.77 4.19 5.88
N ASN A 13 -6.55 4.11 6.95
CA ASN A 13 -6.04 4.21 8.31
C ASN A 13 -5.05 3.07 8.63
N TYR A 14 -5.30 1.86 8.12
CA TYR A 14 -4.41 0.72 8.29
C TYR A 14 -3.10 0.91 7.52
N PHE A 15 -3.17 1.40 6.28
CA PHE A 15 -2.00 1.79 5.50
C PHE A 15 -1.16 2.84 6.24
N LEU A 16 -1.76 3.93 6.71
CA LEU A 16 -1.06 5.00 7.44
C LEU A 16 -0.36 4.47 8.71
N ALA A 17 -0.97 3.51 9.41
CA ALA A 17 -0.34 2.88 10.58
C ALA A 17 0.92 2.09 10.19
N ILE A 18 0.83 1.26 9.14
CA ILE A 18 1.97 0.49 8.64
C ILE A 18 3.08 1.40 8.10
N GLU A 19 2.71 2.42 7.32
CA GLU A 19 3.65 3.40 6.77
C GLU A 19 4.40 4.12 7.91
N SER A 20 3.68 4.56 8.94
CA SER A 20 4.29 5.21 10.11
C SER A 20 5.26 4.27 10.85
N ASP A 21 4.94 2.99 10.97
CA ASP A 21 5.83 2.00 11.58
C ASP A 21 7.08 1.75 10.72
N PHE A 22 6.92 1.70 9.38
CA PHE A 22 8.05 1.60 8.46
C PHE A 22 8.95 2.84 8.52
N GLU A 23 8.38 4.04 8.56
CA GLU A 23 9.13 5.29 8.68
C GLU A 23 10.00 5.31 9.95
N LYS A 24 9.51 4.79 11.08
CA LYS A 24 10.29 4.73 12.33
C LYS A 24 11.59 3.92 12.17
N ILE A 25 11.63 2.92 11.30
CA ILE A 25 12.83 2.12 11.04
C ILE A 25 13.98 2.98 10.49
N SER A 26 13.66 4.01 9.70
CA SER A 26 14.66 4.92 9.13
C SER A 26 15.50 5.68 10.17
N ARG A 27 15.04 5.73 11.44
CA ARG A 27 15.80 6.35 12.55
C ARG A 27 16.96 5.48 13.05
N TYR A 28 16.92 4.19 12.75
CA TYR A 28 17.88 3.20 13.26
C TYR A 28 18.65 2.51 12.13
N VAL A 29 18.01 2.35 10.97
CA VAL A 29 18.59 1.75 9.77
C VAL A 29 18.47 2.77 8.65
N GLU A 30 19.59 3.26 8.15
CA GLU A 30 19.60 4.18 7.02
C GLU A 30 18.98 3.50 5.79
N PHE A 31 18.06 4.19 5.13
CA PHE A 31 17.37 3.69 3.95
C PHE A 31 18.27 3.87 2.72
N SER A 32 19.18 2.90 2.55
CA SER A 32 20.18 2.89 1.49
C SER A 32 20.41 1.48 0.95
N GLU A 33 21.05 1.39 -0.22
CA GLU A 33 21.35 0.11 -0.86
C GLU A 33 22.13 -0.85 0.05
N ALA A 34 23.08 -0.31 0.83
CA ALA A 34 23.88 -1.08 1.77
C ALA A 34 23.05 -1.80 2.85
N ASN A 35 21.87 -1.28 3.16
CA ASN A 35 20.97 -1.82 4.17
C ASN A 35 19.77 -2.57 3.58
N ASN A 36 19.71 -2.80 2.26
CA ASN A 36 18.61 -3.52 1.63
C ASN A 36 18.37 -4.91 2.24
N SER A 37 19.45 -5.59 2.63
CA SER A 37 19.42 -6.91 3.26
C SER A 37 19.32 -6.85 4.79
N THR A 38 19.27 -5.67 5.41
CA THR A 38 19.08 -5.55 6.86
C THR A 38 17.71 -6.06 7.24
N PHE A 39 17.66 -7.06 8.12
CA PHE A 39 16.43 -7.74 8.53
C PHE A 39 16.16 -7.57 10.03
N SER A 40 14.88 -7.59 10.40
CA SER A 40 14.48 -7.42 11.80
C SER A 40 13.10 -7.98 12.08
N ILE A 41 12.78 -8.10 13.37
CA ILE A 41 11.45 -8.50 13.83
C ILE A 41 10.40 -7.47 13.38
N GLU A 42 10.74 -6.18 13.41
CA GLU A 42 9.81 -5.12 13.00
C GLU A 42 9.55 -5.15 11.49
N LEU A 43 10.56 -5.41 10.67
CA LEU A 43 10.38 -5.60 9.23
C LEU A 43 9.52 -6.84 8.93
N ALA A 44 9.67 -7.93 9.70
CA ALA A 44 8.79 -9.09 9.58
C ALA A 44 7.33 -8.73 9.89
N ARG A 45 7.10 -7.96 10.96
CA ARG A 45 5.75 -7.50 11.35
C ARG A 45 5.12 -6.63 10.26
N ILE A 46 5.88 -5.71 9.69
CA ILE A 46 5.45 -4.83 8.59
C ILE A 46 5.08 -5.66 7.36
N ILE A 47 5.95 -6.58 6.93
CA ILE A 47 5.70 -7.43 5.75
C ILE A 47 4.45 -8.27 5.96
N MET A 48 4.29 -8.90 7.13
CA MET A 48 3.14 -9.76 7.42
C MET A 48 1.84 -8.97 7.48
N ALA A 49 1.83 -7.82 8.18
CA ALA A 49 0.65 -6.98 8.29
C ALA A 49 0.26 -6.38 6.93
N GLY A 50 1.24 -5.89 6.16
CA GLY A 50 1.02 -5.33 4.84
C GLY A 50 0.50 -6.37 3.85
N THR A 51 1.11 -7.56 3.83
CA THR A 51 0.68 -8.64 2.93
C THR A 51 -0.75 -9.09 3.21
N GLN A 52 -1.14 -9.20 4.49
CA GLN A 52 -2.50 -9.57 4.86
C GLN A 52 -3.53 -8.52 4.45
N GLU A 53 -3.19 -7.23 4.60
CA GLU A 53 -4.06 -6.14 4.18
C GLU A 53 -4.20 -6.09 2.66
N ILE A 54 -3.10 -6.32 1.92
CA ILE A 54 -3.11 -6.45 0.46
C ILE A 54 -4.02 -7.62 0.01
N ASP A 55 -3.94 -8.79 0.65
CA ASP A 55 -4.82 -9.93 0.30
C ASP A 55 -6.31 -9.55 0.44
N GLY A 56 -6.65 -8.87 1.53
CA GLY A 56 -8.01 -8.38 1.77
C GLY A 56 -8.48 -7.35 0.74
N LEU A 57 -7.62 -6.38 0.42
CA LEU A 57 -7.92 -5.33 -0.56
C LEU A 57 -8.00 -5.88 -1.99
N MET A 58 -7.09 -6.78 -2.37
CA MET A 58 -7.08 -7.40 -3.71
C MET A 58 -8.36 -8.14 -4.01
N LYS A 59 -8.90 -8.90 -3.05
CA LYS A 59 -10.21 -9.57 -3.19
C LYS A 59 -11.32 -8.57 -3.52
N LYS A 60 -11.32 -7.41 -2.85
CA LYS A 60 -12.33 -6.37 -3.06
C LYS A 60 -12.11 -5.65 -4.39
N LEU A 61 -10.88 -5.25 -4.70
CA LEU A 61 -10.51 -4.57 -5.93
C LEU A 61 -10.84 -5.43 -7.15
N CYS A 62 -10.45 -6.71 -7.16
CA CYS A 62 -10.77 -7.62 -8.26
C CYS A 62 -12.27 -7.79 -8.48
N LYS A 63 -13.10 -7.79 -7.41
CA LYS A 63 -14.56 -7.83 -7.51
C LYS A 63 -15.17 -6.56 -8.08
N LEU A 64 -14.54 -5.40 -7.84
CA LEU A 64 -14.93 -4.13 -8.46
C LEU A 64 -14.57 -4.08 -9.94
N ILE A 65 -13.36 -4.56 -10.30
CA ILE A 65 -12.88 -4.61 -11.68
C ILE A 65 -13.68 -5.61 -12.51
N ARG A 66 -13.89 -6.82 -11.97
CA ARG A 66 -14.58 -7.92 -12.63
C ARG A 66 -15.70 -8.44 -11.73
N PRO A 67 -16.91 -7.85 -11.82
CA PRO A 67 -18.07 -8.30 -11.05
C PRO A 67 -18.36 -9.78 -11.27
N GLY A 68 -18.64 -10.51 -10.17
CA GLY A 68 -18.88 -11.96 -10.21
C GLY A 68 -17.61 -12.81 -10.17
N SER A 69 -16.41 -12.22 -10.21
CA SER A 69 -15.18 -12.96 -9.94
C SER A 69 -15.09 -13.38 -8.45
N ASP A 70 -14.45 -14.52 -8.21
CA ASP A 70 -14.16 -15.01 -6.86
C ASP A 70 -12.67 -15.35 -6.71
N PRO A 71 -11.81 -14.33 -6.62
CA PRO A 71 -10.38 -14.55 -6.55
C PRO A 71 -9.98 -15.00 -5.14
N GLN A 72 -9.23 -16.10 -5.05
CA GLN A 72 -8.96 -16.81 -3.79
C GLN A 72 -7.50 -16.75 -3.35
N ASN A 73 -6.61 -16.39 -4.27
CA ASN A 73 -5.17 -16.43 -4.06
C ASN A 73 -4.47 -15.44 -5.00
N ILE A 74 -3.17 -15.28 -4.78
CA ILE A 74 -2.36 -14.32 -5.55
C ILE A 74 -2.32 -14.58 -7.05
N LYS A 75 -2.45 -15.83 -7.50
CA LYS A 75 -2.50 -16.14 -8.94
C LYS A 75 -3.78 -15.59 -9.56
N HIS A 76 -4.93 -15.79 -8.89
CA HIS A 76 -6.20 -15.23 -9.36
C HIS A 76 -6.17 -13.69 -9.39
N TYR A 77 -5.56 -13.05 -8.38
CA TYR A 77 -5.40 -11.58 -8.40
C TYR A 77 -4.54 -11.14 -9.58
N ARG A 78 -3.39 -11.78 -9.77
CA ARG A 78 -2.48 -11.48 -10.88
C ARG A 78 -3.19 -11.58 -12.22
N ASP A 79 -3.92 -12.65 -12.46
CA ASP A 79 -4.55 -12.89 -13.76
C ASP A 79 -5.61 -11.82 -14.07
N ILE A 80 -6.39 -11.40 -13.07
CA ILE A 80 -7.35 -10.29 -13.20
C ILE A 80 -6.62 -8.96 -13.42
N ILE A 81 -5.62 -8.64 -12.59
CA ILE A 81 -4.89 -7.36 -12.67
C ILE A 81 -4.14 -7.25 -14.00
N LYS A 82 -3.45 -8.30 -14.47
CA LYS A 82 -2.75 -8.27 -15.76
C LYS A 82 -3.70 -8.04 -16.94
N GLN A 83 -4.91 -8.59 -16.86
CA GLN A 83 -5.87 -8.47 -17.95
C GLN A 83 -6.62 -7.13 -17.94
N ASP A 84 -7.07 -6.69 -16.76
CA ASP A 84 -8.02 -5.58 -16.65
C ASP A 84 -7.40 -4.30 -16.07
N LEU A 85 -6.23 -4.39 -15.44
CA LEU A 85 -5.53 -3.25 -14.82
C LEU A 85 -3.97 -3.37 -14.91
N PRO A 86 -3.40 -3.58 -16.12
CA PRO A 86 -1.98 -3.90 -16.28
C PRO A 86 -1.04 -2.79 -15.80
N ILE A 87 -1.50 -1.53 -15.79
CA ILE A 87 -0.72 -0.36 -15.39
C ILE A 87 -0.11 -0.51 -13.99
N ILE A 88 -0.78 -1.22 -13.06
CA ILE A 88 -0.25 -1.51 -11.71
C ILE A 88 1.13 -2.17 -11.76
N THR A 89 1.42 -2.96 -12.78
CA THR A 89 2.71 -3.65 -12.90
C THR A 89 3.85 -2.76 -13.36
N GLU A 90 3.56 -1.53 -13.80
CA GLU A 90 4.51 -0.53 -14.29
C GLU A 90 4.64 0.68 -13.35
N GLU A 91 3.69 0.86 -12.45
CA GLU A 91 3.64 1.97 -11.50
C GLU A 91 4.84 2.00 -10.54
N ILE A 92 5.34 3.21 -10.31
CA ILE A 92 6.53 3.46 -9.49
C ILE A 92 6.09 4.03 -8.14
N VAL A 93 6.61 3.45 -7.06
CA VAL A 93 6.54 4.01 -5.71
C VAL A 93 7.88 4.61 -5.34
N GLN A 94 7.86 5.75 -4.65
CA GLN A 94 9.06 6.50 -4.30
C GLN A 94 9.05 6.95 -2.84
N ILE A 95 10.23 7.04 -2.24
CA ILE A 95 10.47 7.82 -1.02
C ILE A 95 11.52 8.89 -1.35
N PRO A 96 11.09 10.09 -1.79
CA PRO A 96 12.01 11.14 -2.25
C PRO A 96 13.07 11.52 -1.21
N ARG A 97 12.70 11.52 0.07
CA ARG A 97 13.62 11.81 1.20
C ARG A 97 14.88 10.95 1.19
N PHE A 98 14.78 9.70 0.74
CA PHE A 98 15.89 8.74 0.71
C PHE A 98 16.33 8.43 -0.73
N GLY A 99 15.81 9.14 -1.74
CA GLY A 99 16.11 8.86 -3.14
C GLY A 99 15.73 7.45 -3.60
N MET A 100 14.78 6.80 -2.92
CA MET A 100 14.38 5.43 -3.22
C MET A 100 13.23 5.40 -4.22
N SER A 101 13.26 4.43 -5.13
CA SER A 101 12.15 4.08 -6.00
C SER A 101 12.08 2.57 -6.23
N SER A 102 10.88 2.05 -6.50
CA SER A 102 10.65 0.65 -6.84
C SER A 102 9.39 0.49 -7.67
N VAL A 103 9.29 -0.62 -8.39
CA VAL A 103 8.05 -1.10 -9.03
C VAL A 103 7.61 -2.35 -8.25
N PRO A 104 6.75 -2.22 -7.23
CA PRO A 104 6.47 -3.30 -6.28
C PRO A 104 5.84 -4.56 -6.88
N TRP A 105 5.21 -4.42 -8.05
CA TRP A 105 4.51 -5.48 -8.76
C TRP A 105 5.26 -5.95 -10.02
N LEU A 106 6.54 -5.57 -10.18
CA LEU A 106 7.36 -5.87 -11.36
C LEU A 106 7.39 -7.36 -11.70
N ASN A 107 7.40 -8.25 -10.69
CA ASN A 107 7.45 -9.70 -10.90
C ASN A 107 6.29 -10.22 -11.76
N TRP A 108 5.14 -9.53 -11.78
CA TRP A 108 3.98 -9.90 -12.59
C TRP A 108 4.12 -9.59 -14.08
N GLN A 109 5.10 -8.77 -14.49
CA GLN A 109 5.37 -8.53 -15.90
C GLN A 109 5.97 -9.75 -16.60
N SER A 110 6.59 -10.68 -15.85
CA SER A 110 7.10 -11.90 -16.44
C SER A 110 5.97 -12.79 -16.97
N ASN A 111 6.33 -13.67 -17.91
CA ASN A 111 5.45 -14.71 -18.45
C ASN A 111 5.51 -16.01 -17.63
N ASP A 112 6.04 -15.98 -16.40
CA ASP A 112 6.09 -17.15 -15.53
C ASP A 112 4.78 -17.24 -14.71
N ASP A 113 4.07 -18.35 -14.90
CA ASP A 113 2.82 -18.67 -14.22
C ASP A 113 2.96 -18.83 -12.69
N ASN A 114 4.18 -18.90 -12.16
CA ASN A 114 4.45 -18.95 -10.73
C ASN A 114 4.95 -17.64 -10.11
N ASN A 115 5.04 -16.55 -10.86
CA ASN A 115 5.58 -15.30 -10.32
C ASN A 115 4.61 -14.58 -9.39
N SER A 116 4.85 -14.76 -8.08
CA SER A 116 4.39 -13.84 -7.04
C SER A 116 5.46 -12.77 -6.80
N PRO A 117 5.10 -11.58 -6.29
CA PRO A 117 6.08 -10.59 -5.90
C PRO A 117 7.03 -11.12 -4.84
N ASP A 118 8.29 -10.70 -4.88
CA ASP A 118 9.34 -11.17 -3.95
C ASP A 118 8.92 -10.98 -2.48
N TRP A 119 8.27 -9.86 -2.17
CA TRP A 119 7.79 -9.55 -0.83
C TRP A 119 6.62 -10.45 -0.37
N TRP A 120 5.81 -10.98 -1.30
CA TRP A 120 4.76 -11.94 -0.99
C TRP A 120 5.36 -13.32 -0.70
N ILE A 121 6.37 -13.71 -1.49
CA ILE A 121 7.15 -14.94 -1.25
C ILE A 121 7.83 -14.85 0.12
N ALA A 122 8.45 -13.69 0.43
CA ALA A 122 9.05 -13.42 1.72
C ALA A 122 8.05 -13.57 2.87
N ASN A 123 6.85 -13.00 2.76
CA ASN A 123 5.80 -13.19 3.75
C ASN A 123 5.49 -14.68 4.00
N ASN A 124 5.29 -15.45 2.93
CA ASN A 124 4.97 -16.88 3.06
C ASN A 124 6.11 -17.64 3.76
N ASN A 125 7.37 -17.35 3.38
CA ASN A 125 8.54 -17.96 3.98
C ASN A 125 8.69 -17.59 5.47
N ILE A 126 8.51 -16.31 5.82
CA ILE A 126 8.54 -15.84 7.21
C ILE A 126 7.43 -16.50 8.04
N LYS A 127 6.23 -16.66 7.46
CA LYS A 127 5.07 -17.24 8.15
C LYS A 127 5.22 -18.74 8.39
N HIS A 128 5.72 -19.49 7.41
CA HIS A 128 5.74 -20.95 7.44
C HIS A 128 7.09 -21.55 7.84
N ASN A 129 8.19 -20.84 7.62
CA ASN A 129 9.54 -21.33 7.86
C ASN A 129 10.50 -20.21 8.32
N ARG A 130 10.11 -19.51 9.40
CA ARG A 130 10.87 -18.37 9.93
C ARG A 130 12.30 -18.71 10.30
N THR A 131 12.55 -19.90 10.86
CA THR A 131 13.87 -20.31 11.36
C THR A 131 14.93 -20.27 10.26
N GLU A 132 14.54 -20.60 9.03
CA GLU A 132 15.46 -20.70 7.89
C GLU A 132 15.41 -19.49 6.96
N ASN A 133 14.39 -18.62 7.09
CA ASN A 133 14.12 -17.54 6.13
C ASN A 133 13.95 -16.17 6.79
N PHE A 134 14.41 -15.99 8.03
CA PHE A 134 14.20 -14.74 8.74
C PHE A 134 14.88 -13.55 8.07
N GLU A 135 15.97 -13.77 7.34
CA GLU A 135 16.66 -12.77 6.53
C GLU A 135 15.81 -12.21 5.38
N GLN A 136 14.71 -12.88 5.00
CA GLN A 136 13.74 -12.34 4.05
C GLN A 136 12.87 -11.24 4.69
N ALA A 137 12.88 -11.09 6.01
CA ALA A 137 12.28 -9.97 6.73
C ALA A 137 13.15 -8.70 6.63
N ASN A 138 13.59 -8.35 5.43
CA ASN A 138 14.55 -7.29 5.17
C ASN A 138 13.93 -5.99 4.65
N LEU A 139 14.73 -4.92 4.66
CA LEU A 139 14.34 -3.58 4.24
C LEU A 139 13.79 -3.56 2.82
N LYS A 140 14.43 -4.26 1.87
CA LYS A 140 13.97 -4.33 0.47
C LYS A 140 12.56 -4.91 0.37
N ASN A 141 12.30 -6.04 1.03
CA ASN A 141 10.99 -6.69 0.99
C ASN A 141 9.93 -5.86 1.71
N ALA A 142 10.26 -5.24 2.84
CA ALA A 142 9.36 -4.36 3.55
C ALA A 142 8.99 -3.12 2.72
N TYR A 143 9.98 -2.47 2.09
CA TYR A 143 9.74 -1.31 1.24
C TYR A 143 8.78 -1.63 0.08
N ASN A 144 9.05 -2.72 -0.64
CA ASN A 144 8.18 -3.15 -1.74
C ASN A 144 6.79 -3.56 -1.23
N CYS A 145 6.68 -4.23 -0.08
CA CYS A 145 5.39 -4.57 0.52
C CYS A 145 4.56 -3.33 0.87
N VAL A 146 5.17 -2.33 1.53
CA VAL A 146 4.49 -1.08 1.90
C VAL A 146 4.09 -0.28 0.65
N GLY A 147 4.97 -0.21 -0.36
CA GLY A 147 4.66 0.42 -1.63
C GLY A 147 3.52 -0.27 -2.38
N ALA A 148 3.53 -1.61 -2.41
CA ALA A 148 2.44 -2.40 -2.97
C ALA A 148 1.11 -2.13 -2.24
N LEU A 149 1.14 -2.03 -0.92
CA LEU A 149 -0.04 -1.70 -0.11
C LEU A 149 -0.59 -0.30 -0.43
N LEU A 150 0.28 0.71 -0.53
CA LEU A 150 -0.13 2.06 -0.93
C LEU A 150 -0.90 2.01 -2.25
N MET A 151 -0.30 1.40 -3.28
CA MET A 151 -0.88 1.32 -4.62
C MET A 151 -2.26 0.66 -4.58
N ILE A 152 -2.36 -0.53 -4.00
CA ILE A 152 -3.63 -1.27 -3.98
C ILE A 152 -4.69 -0.56 -3.15
N THR A 153 -4.31 0.12 -2.07
CA THR A 153 -5.22 0.94 -1.28
C THR A 153 -5.79 2.08 -2.14
N LEU A 154 -4.93 2.80 -2.87
CA LEU A 154 -5.35 3.88 -3.76
C LEU A 154 -6.26 3.39 -4.89
N TYR A 155 -5.86 2.33 -5.61
CA TYR A 155 -6.70 1.77 -6.68
C TYR A 155 -8.03 1.24 -6.14
N TYR A 156 -8.05 0.59 -4.97
CA TYR A 156 -9.28 0.16 -4.34
C TYR A 156 -10.24 1.33 -4.09
N TYR A 157 -9.76 2.41 -3.46
CA TYR A 157 -10.61 3.58 -3.20
C TYR A 157 -11.05 4.27 -4.48
N LYS A 158 -10.18 4.37 -5.48
CA LYS A 158 -10.52 4.90 -6.80
C LYS A 158 -11.72 4.15 -7.39
N TYR A 159 -11.60 2.83 -7.58
CA TYR A 159 -12.67 2.01 -8.16
C TYR A 159 -13.94 2.00 -7.31
N LYS A 160 -13.80 2.02 -5.97
CA LYS A 160 -14.93 2.08 -5.07
C LYS A 160 -15.73 3.37 -5.27
N ILE A 161 -15.06 4.52 -5.26
CA ILE A 161 -15.71 5.83 -5.42
C ILE A 161 -16.32 5.96 -6.81
N GLU A 162 -15.60 5.54 -7.85
CA GLU A 162 -16.10 5.57 -9.23
C GLU A 162 -17.35 4.70 -9.39
N SER A 163 -17.40 3.54 -8.73
CA SER A 163 -18.59 2.68 -8.69
C SER A 163 -19.74 3.29 -7.90
N GLU A 164 -19.48 4.07 -6.84
CA GLU A 164 -20.52 4.69 -6.00
C GLU A 164 -21.09 5.96 -6.64
N GLN A 165 -20.26 6.75 -7.31
CA GLN A 165 -20.63 8.02 -7.94
C GLN A 165 -20.99 7.87 -9.42
N ASN A 166 -20.66 6.74 -10.03
CA ASN A 166 -20.83 6.47 -11.46
C ASN A 166 -20.15 7.53 -12.35
N GLN A 167 -19.02 8.07 -11.88
CA GLN A 167 -18.19 9.07 -12.54
C GLN A 167 -16.70 8.82 -12.23
N PRO A 168 -15.77 9.12 -13.16
CA PRO A 168 -14.35 8.96 -12.93
C PRO A 168 -13.81 10.01 -11.94
N ILE A 169 -12.89 9.60 -11.07
CA ILE A 169 -12.20 10.50 -10.14
C ILE A 169 -10.72 10.63 -10.53
N ASN A 170 -10.16 11.83 -10.48
CA ASN A 170 -8.74 12.01 -10.75
C ASN A 170 -7.88 11.71 -9.49
N TRP A 171 -6.58 11.45 -9.67
CA TRP A 171 -5.68 11.09 -8.57
C TRP A 171 -5.48 12.20 -7.52
N GLN A 172 -5.56 13.46 -7.92
CA GLN A 172 -5.38 14.60 -7.02
C GLN A 172 -6.58 14.74 -6.07
N GLU A 173 -7.78 14.57 -6.61
CA GLU A 173 -9.02 14.58 -5.85
C GLU A 173 -9.08 13.38 -4.89
N LEU A 174 -8.76 12.18 -5.38
CA LEU A 174 -8.72 10.98 -4.55
C LEU A 174 -7.75 11.13 -3.37
N THR A 175 -6.52 11.58 -3.62
CA THR A 175 -5.51 11.72 -2.57
C THR A 175 -5.81 12.88 -1.62
N SER A 176 -6.56 13.90 -2.04
CA SER A 176 -7.07 14.94 -1.13
C SER A 176 -8.15 14.39 -0.19
N MET A 177 -9.07 13.55 -0.70
CA MET A 177 -10.08 12.87 0.12
C MET A 177 -9.44 11.89 1.13
N LEU A 178 -8.39 11.19 0.71
CA LEU A 178 -7.59 10.30 1.54
C LEU A 178 -6.55 11.13 2.32
N LYS A 179 -6.99 11.86 3.35
CA LYS A 179 -6.15 12.74 4.19
C LYS A 179 -4.74 12.15 4.38
N PRO A 180 -3.66 12.78 3.88
CA PRO A 180 -2.35 12.15 3.72
C PRO A 180 -1.59 11.89 5.02
N LYS A 181 -2.15 12.27 6.17
CA LYS A 181 -1.54 12.11 7.49
C LYS A 181 -2.58 11.69 8.51
N ALA A 182 -2.13 10.93 9.51
CA ALA A 182 -2.92 10.63 10.68
C ALA A 182 -3.35 11.94 11.38
N THR A 183 -4.65 12.21 11.33
CA THR A 183 -5.29 13.38 11.94
C THR A 183 -5.91 12.99 13.28
N LEU A 184 -5.15 12.23 14.09
CA LEU A 184 -5.63 11.64 15.34
C LEU A 184 -6.34 12.67 16.25
N PHE A 185 -5.84 13.90 16.24
CA PHE A 185 -6.53 15.04 16.82
C PHE A 185 -6.59 16.17 15.79
N THR A 186 -7.80 16.56 15.44
CA THR A 186 -8.08 17.81 14.72
C THR A 186 -9.11 18.59 15.49
N LEU A 187 -8.98 19.92 15.45
CA LEU A 187 -10.03 20.85 15.80
C LEU A 187 -11.11 20.84 14.69
N ARG A 188 -12.04 21.79 14.73
CA ARG A 188 -13.11 21.87 13.74
C ARG A 188 -12.54 22.05 12.33
N ASP A 189 -13.20 21.49 11.34
CA ASP A 189 -12.71 21.48 9.96
C ASP A 189 -12.51 22.90 9.40
N ASP A 190 -13.28 23.90 9.87
CA ASP A 190 -13.12 25.32 9.52
C ASP A 190 -11.82 25.97 10.04
N TYR A 191 -11.03 25.26 10.86
CA TYR A 191 -9.75 25.74 11.37
C TYR A 191 -8.57 25.29 10.52
N TYR A 192 -8.80 24.44 9.52
CA TYR A 192 -7.76 23.89 8.66
C TYR A 192 -8.04 24.27 7.21
N TYR A 193 -7.00 24.67 6.48
CA TYR A 193 -7.09 24.87 5.05
C TYR A 193 -7.29 23.53 4.33
N GLU A 194 -8.13 23.52 3.29
CA GLU A 194 -8.31 22.34 2.45
C GLU A 194 -6.99 21.94 1.74
N PRO A 195 -6.62 20.65 1.70
CA PRO A 195 -5.49 20.20 0.90
C PRO A 195 -5.76 20.48 -0.58
N GLY A 196 -5.07 21.48 -1.14
CA GLY A 196 -5.23 21.88 -2.54
C GLY A 196 -5.06 23.37 -2.82
N THR A 197 -5.10 24.23 -1.80
CA THR A 197 -4.63 25.61 -1.94
C THR A 197 -3.22 25.71 -1.39
N TRP A 198 -2.24 25.50 -2.27
CA TRP A 198 -0.93 26.09 -2.01
C TRP A 198 -1.17 27.59 -1.98
N ALA A 199 -1.14 28.17 -0.77
CA ALA A 199 -1.01 29.61 -0.63
C ALA A 199 0.22 29.99 -1.45
N GLY A 200 -0.04 30.65 -2.57
CA GLY A 200 1.00 31.30 -3.33
C GLY A 200 1.71 32.27 -2.38
N ILE A 201 3.02 32.02 -2.24
CA ILE A 201 4.07 33.02 -2.29
C ILE A 201 4.47 33.73 -0.97
N GLU A 202 5.80 33.69 -0.80
CA GLU A 202 6.76 34.58 -0.12
C GLU A 202 6.66 34.80 1.40
N TRP A 203 7.67 34.28 2.12
CA TRP A 203 8.91 35.02 2.44
C TRP A 203 10.14 34.12 2.29
#